data_AF-A0A958ZV52-F1
#
_entry.id   AF-A0A958ZV52-F1
#
_cell.length_a   1.000
_cell.length_b   1.000
_cell.length_c   1.000
_cell.angle_alpha   90.00
_cell.angle_beta   90.00
_cell.angle_gamma   90.00
#
_symmetry.space_group_name_H-M   'P 1'
#
loop_
_entity.id
_entity.type
_entity.pdbx_description
1 polymer ?
#
loop_
_entity_poly.entity_id
_entity_poly.type
_entity_poly.pdbx_seq_one_letter_code
_entity_poly.pdbx_strand_id
1 'polypeptide(L)'
;MKKTLLINTILLIWTPLKAQEDWSVYLEQAHKDADYCQTFYDTMSEHKMETSTAAGYYAVSNMMLAKKYANPFVKLKYFNAGRELLDKAISKDSTNVELRFLRF
;
A
#
# COMPACT_ATOMS: atom_id res chain seq x y z
N MET A 1 8.39 22.89 -41.03
CA MET A 1 7.44 22.45 -39.98
C MET A 1 7.72 21.03 -39.44
N LYS A 2 8.98 20.56 -39.34
CA LYS A 2 9.30 19.22 -38.81
C LYS A 2 10.29 19.19 -37.63
N LYS A 3 10.89 20.32 -37.25
CA LYS A 3 11.88 20.40 -36.16
C LYS A 3 11.28 20.60 -34.77
N THR A 4 10.05 21.12 -34.68
CA THR A 4 9.38 21.38 -33.40
C THR A 4 8.75 20.12 -32.78
N LEU A 5 8.48 19.08 -33.58
CA LEU A 5 7.89 17.83 -33.06
C LEU A 5 8.88 16.98 -32.26
N LEU A 6 10.18 17.02 -32.59
CA LEU A 6 11.20 16.18 -31.96
C LEU A 6 11.58 16.64 -30.55
N ILE A 7 11.46 17.94 -30.26
CA ILE A 7 11.83 18.51 -28.94
C ILE A 7 10.77 18.15 -27.89
N ASN A 8 9.48 18.06 -28.29
CA ASN A 8 8.39 17.73 -27.36
C ASN A 8 8.36 16.25 -26.96
N THR A 9 8.94 15.36 -27.75
CA THR A 9 9.06 13.93 -27.42
C THR A 9 10.18 13.60 -26.43
N ILE A 10 11.19 14.47 -26.29
CA ILE A 10 12.33 14.24 -25.38
C ILE A 10 12.00 14.66 -23.93
N LEU A 11 11.04 15.56 -23.73
CA LEU A 11 10.61 16.03 -22.41
C LEU A 11 9.84 14.99 -21.57
N LEU A 12 9.28 13.96 -22.21
CA LEU A 12 8.59 12.86 -21.51
C LEU A 12 9.53 11.81 -20.91
N ILE A 13 10.81 11.85 -21.26
CA ILE A 13 11.84 10.88 -20.81
C ILE A 13 12.51 11.37 -19.52
N TRP A 14 12.29 12.63 -19.12
CA TRP A 14 13.01 13.27 -18.01
C TRP A 14 12.13 13.76 -16.88
N THR A 15 10.83 13.46 -16.90
CA THR A 15 10.17 13.32 -15.61
C THR A 15 10.87 12.14 -14.94
N PRO A 16 11.59 12.30 -13.81
CA PRO A 16 11.76 11.14 -12.95
C PRO A 16 10.34 10.61 -12.79
N LEU A 17 10.08 9.38 -13.24
CA LEU A 17 8.85 8.67 -12.94
C LEU A 17 8.72 8.85 -11.44
N LYS A 18 7.88 9.81 -11.02
CA LYS A 18 7.86 10.32 -9.65
C LYS A 18 7.70 9.06 -8.84
N ALA A 19 8.78 8.63 -8.16
CA ALA A 19 8.91 7.23 -7.77
C ALA A 19 7.62 6.90 -7.04
N GLN A 20 6.76 6.11 -7.70
CA GLN A 20 5.47 5.74 -7.15
C GLN A 20 5.85 5.12 -5.82
N GLU A 21 5.42 5.73 -4.73
CA GLU A 21 5.87 5.34 -3.41
C GLU A 21 5.58 3.84 -3.26
N ASP A 22 6.64 3.04 -3.21
CA ASP A 22 6.51 1.60 -3.33
C ASP A 22 6.19 1.02 -1.95
N TRP A 23 4.90 1.07 -1.61
CA TRP A 23 4.39 0.59 -0.34
C TRP A 23 4.66 -0.91 -0.12
N SER A 24 4.96 -1.67 -1.18
CA SER A 24 5.35 -3.08 -1.07
C SER A 24 6.67 -3.27 -0.29
N VAL A 25 7.57 -2.28 -0.32
CA VAL A 25 8.82 -2.31 0.46
C VAL A 25 8.53 -2.26 1.96
N TYR A 26 7.56 -1.44 2.39
CA TYR A 26 7.17 -1.39 3.80
C TYR A 26 6.51 -2.69 4.25
N LEU A 27 5.69 -3.29 3.38
CA LEU A 27 5.10 -4.61 3.63
C LEU A 27 6.18 -5.70 3.78
N GLU A 28 7.18 -5.71 2.89
CA GLU A 28 8.29 -6.66 2.95
C GLU A 28 9.07 -6.52 4.26
N GLN A 29 9.37 -5.28 4.68
CA GLN A 29 10.07 -5.01 5.92
C GLN A 29 9.24 -5.43 7.14
N ALA A 30 7.94 -5.10 7.18
CA ALA A 30 7.02 -5.57 8.22
C ALA A 30 6.89 -7.10 8.25
N HIS A 31 7.05 -7.77 7.11
CA HIS A 31 7.09 -9.23 7.05
C HIS A 31 8.35 -9.80 7.70
N LYS A 32 9.51 -9.15 7.55
CA LYS A 32 10.77 -9.59 8.15
C LYS A 32 10.88 -9.23 9.62
N ASP A 33 10.33 -8.08 10.02
CA ASP A 33 10.51 -7.51 11.35
C ASP A 33 9.18 -7.05 11.96
N ALA A 34 8.86 -7.58 13.15
CA ALA A 34 7.66 -7.24 13.88
C ALA A 34 7.67 -5.79 14.40
N ASP A 35 8.84 -5.22 14.68
CA ASP A 35 8.96 -3.84 15.14
C ASP A 35 8.63 -2.85 14.02
N TYR A 36 8.95 -3.21 12.78
CA TYR A 36 8.64 -2.42 11.58
C TYR A 36 7.14 -2.38 11.25
N CYS A 37 6.34 -3.29 11.81
CA CYS A 37 4.88 -3.30 11.60
C CYS A 37 4.22 -2.00 12.09
N GLN A 38 4.76 -1.37 13.14
CA GLN A 38 4.26 -0.09 13.63
C GLN A 38 4.56 1.05 12.64
N THR A 39 5.80 1.12 12.16
CA THR A 39 6.22 2.10 11.15
C THR A 39 5.37 1.99 9.90
N PHE A 40 5.15 0.78 9.39
CA PHE A 40 4.29 0.57 8.24
C PHE A 40 2.85 1.04 8.50
N TYR A 41 2.30 0.77 9.70
CA TYR A 41 0.97 1.25 10.06
C TYR A 41 0.90 2.78 10.11
N ASP A 42 1.85 3.43 10.79
CA ASP A 42 1.87 4.87 10.98
C ASP A 42 1.99 5.58 9.63
N THR A 43 2.95 5.17 8.79
CA THR A 43 3.12 5.69 7.42
C THR A 43 1.85 5.54 6.59
N MET A 44 1.26 4.34 6.51
CA MET A 44 0.06 4.14 5.70
C MET A 44 -1.18 4.85 6.25
N SER A 45 -1.20 5.18 7.55
CA SER A 45 -2.32 5.89 8.16
C SER A 45 -2.48 7.32 7.63
N GLU A 46 -1.40 7.92 7.14
CA GLU A 46 -1.36 9.23 6.51
C GLU A 46 -1.95 9.20 5.09
N HIS A 47 -1.72 8.10 4.36
CA HIS A 47 -2.14 7.94 2.96
C HIS A 47 -3.46 7.20 2.75
N LYS A 48 -4.11 6.71 3.82
CA LYS A 48 -5.28 5.81 3.77
C LYS A 48 -6.49 6.29 2.96
N MET A 49 -6.56 7.57 2.59
CA MET A 49 -7.66 8.16 1.81
C MET A 49 -7.26 8.58 0.39
N GLU A 50 -6.00 8.42 0.00
CA GLU A 50 -5.50 8.93 -1.29
C GLU A 50 -5.97 8.08 -2.48
N THR A 51 -5.84 6.76 -2.38
CA THR A 51 -6.25 5.82 -3.44
C THR A 51 -6.80 4.53 -2.84
N SER A 52 -7.54 3.75 -3.63
CA SER A 52 -7.98 2.40 -3.22
C SER A 52 -6.78 1.52 -2.89
N THR A 53 -5.69 1.61 -3.67
CA THR A 53 -4.41 0.92 -3.38
C THR A 53 -3.86 1.34 -2.01
N ALA A 54 -3.78 2.65 -1.71
CA ALA A 54 -3.29 3.15 -0.43
C ALA A 54 -4.14 2.64 0.74
N ALA A 55 -5.46 2.65 0.57
CA ALA A 55 -6.38 2.08 1.55
C ALA A 55 -6.16 0.57 1.73
N GLY A 56 -5.81 -0.16 0.67
CA GLY A 56 -5.41 -1.56 0.72
C GLY A 56 -4.13 -1.78 1.52
N TYR A 57 -3.08 -1.00 1.29
CA TYR A 57 -1.85 -1.10 2.07
C TYR A 57 -2.05 -0.69 3.54
N TYR A 58 -2.89 0.31 3.82
CA TYR A 58 -3.31 0.63 5.18
C TYR A 58 -4.08 -0.52 5.84
N ALA A 59 -4.93 -1.21 5.08
CA ALA A 59 -5.63 -2.39 5.56
C ALA A 59 -4.66 -3.54 5.90
N VAL A 60 -3.66 -3.79 5.06
CA VAL A 60 -2.62 -4.79 5.31
C VAL A 60 -1.75 -4.39 6.49
N SER A 61 -1.37 -3.12 6.64
CA SER A 61 -0.58 -2.67 7.80
C SER A 61 -1.31 -2.90 9.13
N ASN A 62 -2.65 -2.74 9.15
CA ASN A 62 -3.48 -3.17 10.29
C ASN A 62 -3.36 -4.66 10.57
N MET A 63 -3.41 -5.52 9.55
CA MET A 63 -3.24 -6.98 9.74
C MET A 63 -1.84 -7.33 10.24
N MET A 64 -0.81 -6.64 9.75
CA MET A 64 0.59 -6.85 10.13
C MET A 64 0.85 -6.53 11.61
N LEU A 65 0.11 -5.59 12.21
CA LEU A 65 0.18 -5.33 13.65
C LEU A 65 -0.10 -6.59 14.50
N ALA A 66 -0.83 -7.59 13.98
CA ALA A 66 -1.03 -8.86 14.67
C ALA A 66 0.28 -9.62 14.96
N LYS A 67 1.37 -9.34 14.23
CA LYS A 67 2.71 -9.91 14.53
C LYS A 67 3.32 -9.34 15.80
N LYS A 68 3.04 -8.09 16.12
CA LYS A 68 3.64 -7.35 17.26
C LYS A 68 3.06 -7.76 18.62
N TYR A 69 1.77 -8.14 18.67
CA TYR A 69 1.09 -8.43 19.94
C TYR A 69 1.13 -9.91 20.29
N ALA A 70 1.47 -10.27 21.54
CA ALA A 70 1.39 -11.67 21.98
C ALA A 70 -0.05 -12.14 22.26
N ASN A 71 -0.94 -11.22 22.67
CA ASN A 71 -2.31 -11.56 23.08
C ASN A 71 -3.18 -11.98 21.87
N PRO A 72 -3.76 -13.19 21.85
CA PRO A 72 -4.50 -13.71 20.69
C PRO A 72 -5.77 -12.91 20.36
N PHE A 73 -6.45 -12.35 21.36
CA PHE A 73 -7.63 -11.50 21.13
C PHE A 73 -7.25 -10.18 20.45
N VAL A 74 -6.10 -9.61 20.85
CA VAL A 74 -5.57 -8.39 20.24
C VAL A 74 -5.11 -8.67 18.80
N LYS A 75 -4.40 -9.78 18.57
CA LYS A 75 -4.03 -10.23 17.21
C LYS A 75 -5.26 -10.31 16.31
N LEU A 76 -6.29 -11.02 16.77
CA LEU A 76 -7.51 -11.25 16.00
C LEU A 76 -8.27 -9.94 15.74
N LYS A 77 -8.31 -9.03 16.71
CA LYS A 77 -8.90 -7.70 16.55
C LYS A 77 -8.26 -6.94 15.38
N TYR A 78 -6.93 -6.81 15.38
CA TYR A 78 -6.20 -6.09 14.32
C TYR A 78 -6.33 -6.77 12.95
N PHE A 79 -6.22 -8.10 12.93
CA PHE A 79 -6.38 -8.88 11.70
C PHE A 79 -7.77 -8.70 11.09
N ASN A 80 -8.83 -8.83 11.89
CA ASN A 80 -10.20 -8.68 11.40
C ASN A 80 -10.48 -7.24 10.94
N ALA A 81 -10.01 -6.24 11.68
CA ALA A 81 -10.15 -4.84 11.27
C ALA A 81 -9.48 -4.56 9.92
N GLY A 82 -8.24 -5.03 9.75
CA GLY A 82 -7.53 -4.91 8.47
C GLY A 82 -8.23 -5.68 7.34
N ARG A 83 -8.70 -6.90 7.58
CA ARG A 83 -9.45 -7.69 6.58
C ARG A 83 -10.69 -6.95 6.08
N GLU A 84 -11.51 -6.41 6.98
CA GLU A 84 -12.71 -5.65 6.60
C GLU A 84 -12.39 -4.38 5.81
N LEU A 85 -11.27 -3.72 6.12
CA LEU A 85 -10.79 -2.57 5.36
C LEU A 85 -10.32 -2.97 3.96
N LEU A 86 -9.62 -4.10 3.83
CA LEU A 86 -9.12 -4.59 2.55
C LEU A 86 -10.29 -4.99 1.63
N ASP A 87 -11.30 -5.67 2.17
CA ASP A 87 -12.51 -6.02 1.41
C ASP A 87 -13.21 -4.76 0.88
N LYS A 88 -13.28 -3.69 1.69
CA LYS A 88 -13.82 -2.39 1.26
C LYS A 88 -12.96 -1.77 0.16
N ALA A 89 -11.63 -1.81 0.27
CA ALA A 89 -10.74 -1.29 -0.76
C ALA A 89 -10.90 -2.05 -2.09
N ILE A 90 -10.95 -3.38 -2.05
CA ILE A 90 -11.19 -4.24 -3.22
C ILE A 90 -12.57 -3.95 -3.84
N SER A 91 -13.61 -3.75 -3.03
CA SER A 91 -14.94 -3.42 -3.56
C SER A 91 -14.99 -2.08 -4.28
N LYS A 92 -14.18 -1.10 -3.84
CA LYS A 92 -14.10 0.23 -4.46
C LYS A 92 -13.37 0.20 -5.79
N ASP A 93 -12.36 -0.66 -5.92
CA ASP A 93 -11.57 -0.81 -7.15
C ASP A 93 -11.32 -2.30 -7.43
N SER A 94 -12.38 -2.95 -7.90
CA SER A 94 -12.38 -4.41 -8.11
C SER A 94 -11.47 -4.88 -9.24
N THR A 95 -11.09 -3.98 -10.15
CA THR A 95 -10.19 -4.29 -11.28
C THR A 95 -8.72 -4.18 -10.93
N ASN A 96 -8.40 -3.64 -9.76
CA ASN A 96 -7.03 -3.45 -9.30
C ASN A 96 -6.39 -4.78 -8.90
N VAL A 97 -5.39 -5.19 -9.67
CA VAL A 97 -4.72 -6.47 -9.49
C VAL A 97 -3.89 -6.48 -8.20
N GLU A 98 -3.28 -5.34 -7.86
CA GLU A 98 -2.47 -5.19 -6.65
C GLU A 98 -3.30 -5.42 -5.39
N LEU A 99 -4.50 -4.84 -5.30
CA LEU A 99 -5.43 -5.08 -4.20
C LEU A 99 -5.83 -6.55 -4.05
N ARG A 100 -5.90 -7.29 -5.16
CA ARG A 100 -6.17 -8.73 -5.14
C ARG A 100 -4.96 -9.52 -4.64
N PHE A 101 -3.74 -9.09 -4.98
CA PHE A 101 -2.51 -9.69 -4.45
C PHE A 101 -2.36 -9.46 -2.96
N LEU A 102 -2.70 -8.27 -2.44
CA LEU A 102 -2.65 -7.96 -1.01
C LEU A 102 -3.53 -8.87 -0.13
N ARG A 103 -4.45 -9.62 -0.72
CA ARG A 103 -5.30 -10.59 -0.02
C ARG A 103 -4.59 -11.91 0.30
N PHE A 104 -3.51 -12.24 -0.43
CA PHE A 104 -2.82 -13.53 -0.38
C PHE A 104 -1.42 -13.40 0.22
#